data_AF-A0A1G6M791-F1
#
_entry.id   AF-A0A1G6M791-F1
#
_cell.length_a   1.000
_cell.length_b   1.000
_cell.length_c   1.000
_cell.angle_alpha   90.00
_cell.angle_beta   90.00
_cell.angle_gamma   90.00
#
_symmetry.space_group_name_H-M   'P 1'
#
loop_
_entity.id
_entity.type
_entity.pdbx_description
1 polymer ?
#
loop_
_entity_poly.entity_id
_entity_poly.type
_entity_poly.pdbx_seq_one_letter_code
_entity_poly.pdbx_strand_id
1 'polypeptide(L)'
;MNERENSYEKDNSEQKNPSHNITPKDYFKPNSDIVKDDLFSVTANKITESFSKEGKIKGIRIIRKFYDEVLRLRLKLDSANDKEKKFVEILPYLKMLIPKVVYFKNRKNVNVDESFESFIKMNIENITKVKEFEVFCDLFEAVLAYTKKYKEQ
;
A
#
# COMPACT_ATOMS: atom_id res chain seq x y z
N MET A 1 -54.74 4.22 -20.37
CA MET A 1 -54.11 4.59 -21.66
C MET A 1 -53.56 6.01 -21.45
N ASN A 2 -52.29 6.23 -21.12
CA ASN A 2 -51.07 5.48 -21.38
C ASN A 2 -50.17 5.43 -20.16
N GLU A 3 -49.53 4.26 -20.04
CA GLU A 3 -48.32 3.99 -19.28
C GLU A 3 -47.22 4.98 -19.68
N ARG A 4 -46.49 5.53 -18.71
CA ARG A 4 -45.11 5.95 -18.96
C ARG A 4 -44.23 5.35 -17.87
N GLU A 5 -43.43 4.44 -18.38
CA GLU A 5 -42.40 3.62 -17.79
C GLU A 5 -41.54 4.32 -16.74
N ASN A 6 -41.41 3.60 -15.64
CA ASN A 6 -40.46 3.76 -14.58
C ASN A 6 -39.08 3.34 -15.11
N SER A 7 -38.23 4.28 -15.52
CA SER A 7 -36.86 3.97 -15.93
C SER A 7 -35.92 4.11 -14.73
N TYR A 8 -35.50 2.95 -14.21
CA TYR A 8 -34.43 2.73 -13.26
C TYR A 8 -33.20 3.62 -13.54
N GLU A 9 -32.99 4.64 -12.72
CA GLU A 9 -31.66 5.25 -12.56
C GLU A 9 -30.77 4.23 -11.87
N LYS A 10 -29.79 3.73 -12.62
CA LYS A 10 -28.76 2.81 -12.15
C LYS A 10 -27.94 3.49 -11.05
N ASP A 11 -27.93 2.82 -9.90
CA ASP A 11 -27.01 3.02 -8.78
C ASP A 11 -25.55 3.05 -9.28
N ASN A 12 -25.01 4.25 -9.47
CA ASN A 12 -23.57 4.48 -9.63
C ASN A 12 -22.95 4.63 -8.25
N SER A 13 -22.85 3.51 -7.53
CA SER A 13 -22.15 3.41 -6.25
C SER A 13 -20.87 2.57 -6.34
N GLU A 14 -20.14 2.66 -7.45
CA GLU A 14 -18.69 2.43 -7.42
C GLU A 14 -18.02 3.71 -6.93
N GLN A 15 -17.98 3.87 -5.60
CA GLN A 15 -17.08 4.81 -4.97
C GLN A 15 -15.66 4.48 -5.45
N LYS A 16 -15.10 5.35 -6.31
CA LYS A 16 -13.72 5.29 -6.78
C LYS A 16 -12.79 5.46 -5.59
N ASN A 17 -12.53 4.38 -4.86
CA ASN A 17 -11.45 4.37 -3.88
C ASN A 17 -10.14 4.65 -4.65
N PRO A 18 -9.35 5.64 -4.23
CA PRO A 18 -8.07 5.92 -4.85
C PRO A 18 -7.22 4.66 -4.91
N SER A 19 -6.49 4.43 -6.00
CA SER A 19 -5.70 3.20 -6.22
C SER A 19 -4.67 2.91 -5.13
N HIS A 20 -4.31 3.90 -4.32
CA HIS A 20 -3.41 3.78 -3.16
C HIS A 20 -4.10 3.41 -1.83
N ASN A 21 -5.43 3.44 -1.76
CA ASN A 21 -6.21 3.10 -0.56
C ASN A 21 -6.53 1.60 -0.51
N ILE A 22 -5.51 0.78 -0.75
CA ILE A 22 -5.59 -0.67 -0.61
C ILE A 22 -5.28 -1.07 0.83
N THR A 23 -5.92 -2.14 1.29
CA THR A 23 -5.68 -2.77 2.60
C THR A 23 -5.30 -4.25 2.42
N PRO A 24 -4.80 -4.93 3.47
CA PRO A 24 -4.45 -6.35 3.36
C PRO A 24 -5.60 -7.28 2.96
N LYS A 25 -6.85 -6.90 3.22
CA LYS A 25 -8.03 -7.66 2.76
C LYS A 25 -8.11 -7.72 1.23
N ASP A 26 -7.60 -6.70 0.56
CA ASP A 26 -7.66 -6.57 -0.90
C ASP A 26 -6.56 -7.37 -1.60
N TYR A 27 -5.56 -7.87 -0.86
CA TYR A 27 -4.43 -8.63 -1.42
C TYR A 27 -4.83 -10.02 -1.91
N PHE A 28 -5.87 -10.59 -1.31
CA PHE A 28 -6.22 -11.99 -1.48
C PHE A 28 -7.50 -12.15 -2.30
N LYS A 29 -7.64 -13.32 -2.93
CA LYS A 29 -8.89 -13.72 -3.58
C LYS A 29 -10.00 -13.83 -2.53
N PRO A 30 -11.27 -13.55 -2.89
CA PRO A 30 -12.38 -13.63 -1.95
C PRO A 30 -12.41 -14.97 -1.21
N ASN A 31 -12.54 -14.90 0.13
CA ASN A 31 -12.61 -16.06 1.02
C ASN A 31 -11.41 -17.03 0.92
N SER A 32 -10.22 -16.52 0.61
CA SER A 32 -9.00 -17.32 0.45
C SER A 32 -7.76 -16.59 0.95
N ASP A 33 -6.71 -17.33 1.31
CA ASP A 33 -5.36 -16.79 1.57
C ASP A 33 -4.48 -16.79 0.31
N ILE A 34 -5.07 -17.07 -0.87
CA ILE A 34 -4.39 -17.01 -2.16
C ILE A 34 -4.28 -15.55 -2.60
N VAL A 35 -3.04 -15.10 -2.82
CA VAL A 35 -2.74 -13.76 -3.33
C VAL A 35 -3.33 -13.56 -4.73
N LYS A 36 -3.89 -12.38 -5.01
CA LYS A 36 -4.38 -12.02 -6.35
C LYS A 36 -3.21 -11.97 -7.35
N ASP A 37 -3.45 -12.51 -8.53
CA ASP A 37 -2.49 -12.59 -9.63
C ASP A 37 -2.08 -11.22 -10.19
N ASP A 38 -2.95 -10.22 -10.04
CA ASP A 38 -2.74 -8.86 -10.49
C ASP A 38 -2.15 -7.92 -9.42
N LEU A 39 -1.94 -8.41 -8.19
CA LEU A 39 -1.52 -7.58 -7.05
C LEU A 39 -0.16 -6.90 -7.29
N PHE A 40 0.84 -7.69 -7.70
CA PHE A 40 2.21 -7.21 -7.89
C PHE A 40 2.44 -6.59 -9.27
N SER A 41 1.48 -6.71 -10.18
CA SER A 41 1.57 -6.18 -11.54
C SER A 41 0.69 -4.95 -11.71
N VAL A 42 -0.60 -5.14 -11.96
CA VAL A 42 -1.58 -4.07 -12.23
C VAL A 42 -1.75 -3.18 -11.01
N THR A 43 -1.97 -3.77 -9.83
CA THR A 43 -2.26 -3.02 -8.60
C THR A 43 -1.04 -2.22 -8.14
N ALA A 44 0.14 -2.84 -8.07
CA ALA A 44 1.38 -2.13 -7.75
C ALA A 44 1.70 -0.98 -8.71
N ASN A 45 1.46 -1.15 -10.02
CA ASN A 45 1.65 -0.08 -11.00
C ASN A 45 0.66 1.09 -10.76
N LYS A 46 -0.62 0.80 -10.52
CA LYS A 46 -1.65 1.82 -10.22
C LYS A 46 -1.39 2.58 -8.90
N ILE A 47 -0.86 1.89 -7.89
CA ILE A 47 -0.41 2.54 -6.63
C ILE A 47 0.73 3.50 -6.96
N THR A 48 1.72 3.04 -7.71
CA THR A 48 2.89 3.85 -8.07
C THR A 48 2.50 5.07 -8.91
N GLU A 49 1.58 4.91 -9.87
CA GLU A 49 1.03 6.01 -10.67
C GLU A 49 0.40 7.09 -9.80
N SER A 50 -0.28 6.71 -8.73
CA SER A 50 -0.87 7.68 -7.81
C SER A 50 0.15 8.49 -7.00
N PHE A 51 1.38 8.00 -6.85
CA PHE A 51 2.47 8.76 -6.22
C PHE A 51 3.03 9.82 -7.17
N SER A 52 2.74 9.69 -8.46
CA SER A 52 3.28 10.57 -9.49
C SER A 52 2.41 11.81 -9.65
N LYS A 53 3.06 12.97 -9.74
CA LYS A 53 2.45 14.23 -10.18
C LYS A 53 3.17 14.65 -11.45
N GLU A 54 2.43 14.87 -12.53
CA GLU A 54 2.98 15.25 -13.84
C GLU A 54 4.04 14.26 -14.36
N GLY A 55 3.83 12.95 -14.12
CA GLY A 55 4.77 11.90 -14.55
C GLY A 55 6.10 11.88 -13.78
N LYS A 56 6.16 12.51 -12.60
CA LYS A 56 7.34 12.52 -11.72
C LYS A 56 6.95 12.08 -10.32
N ILE A 57 7.80 11.26 -9.70
CA ILE A 57 7.67 10.92 -8.28
C ILE A 57 8.70 11.71 -7.50
N LYS A 58 8.23 12.57 -6.61
CA LYS A 58 9.10 13.25 -5.65
C LYS A 58 9.37 12.32 -4.47
N GLY A 59 10.59 12.38 -3.93
CA GLY A 59 10.91 11.65 -2.70
C GLY A 59 11.08 10.14 -2.87
N ILE A 60 11.49 9.65 -4.05
CA ILE A 60 11.85 8.22 -4.26
C ILE A 60 12.85 7.72 -3.20
N ARG A 61 13.83 8.55 -2.82
CA ARG A 61 14.75 8.27 -1.70
C ARG A 61 14.04 8.05 -0.35
N ILE A 62 12.93 8.73 -0.09
CA ILE A 62 12.12 8.52 1.12
C ILE A 62 11.32 7.22 1.00
N ILE A 63 10.67 6.98 -0.14
CA ILE A 63 9.96 5.71 -0.41
C ILE A 63 10.90 4.52 -0.18
N ARG A 64 12.13 4.58 -0.73
CA ARG A 64 13.17 3.57 -0.51
C ARG A 64 13.52 3.40 0.97
N LYS A 65 13.70 4.48 1.72
CA LYS A 65 13.99 4.40 3.18
C LYS A 65 12.87 3.68 3.95
N PHE A 66 11.60 3.95 3.62
CA PHE A 66 10.48 3.26 4.23
C PHE A 66 10.46 1.77 3.85
N TYR A 67 10.73 1.45 2.58
CA TYR A 67 10.87 0.06 2.15
C TYR A 67 12.02 -0.65 2.88
N ASP A 68 13.19 -0.01 3.03
CA ASP A 68 14.32 -0.57 3.76
C ASP A 68 13.97 -0.84 5.23
N GLU A 69 13.16 0.02 5.87
CA GLU A 69 12.65 -0.22 7.22
C GLU A 69 11.70 -1.43 7.30
N VAL A 70 10.79 -1.57 6.34
CA VAL A 70 9.88 -2.72 6.21
C VAL A 70 10.67 -4.00 5.98
N LEU A 71 11.64 -3.98 5.05
CA LEU A 71 12.51 -5.11 4.73
C LEU A 71 13.36 -5.53 5.93
N ARG A 72 13.85 -4.58 6.74
CA ARG A 72 14.57 -4.90 7.98
C ARG A 72 13.68 -5.64 8.99
N LEU A 73 12.40 -5.28 9.09
CA LEU A 73 11.44 -6.01 9.93
C LEU A 73 11.14 -7.40 9.35
N ARG A 74 11.03 -7.50 8.02
CA ARG A 74 10.88 -8.77 7.30
C ARG A 74 12.03 -9.73 7.58
N LEU A 75 13.28 -9.26 7.49
CA LEU A 75 14.47 -10.06 7.79
C LEU A 75 14.47 -10.60 9.23
N LYS A 76 14.02 -9.80 10.20
CA LYS A 76 13.88 -10.24 11.60
C LYS A 76 12.82 -11.33 11.78
N LEU A 77 11.72 -11.24 11.04
CA LEU A 77 10.66 -12.24 11.03
C LEU A 77 11.15 -13.55 10.40
N ASP A 78 11.82 -13.46 9.25
CA ASP A 78 12.30 -14.64 8.51
C ASP A 78 13.43 -15.37 9.24
N SER A 79 14.22 -14.66 10.05
CA SER A 79 15.28 -15.26 10.87
C SER A 79 14.78 -15.89 12.17
N ALA A 80 13.48 -15.80 12.48
CA ALA A 80 12.92 -16.31 13.72
C ALA A 80 12.40 -17.76 13.59
N ASN A 81 12.66 -18.57 14.62
CA ASN A 81 12.15 -19.94 14.70
C ASN A 81 10.62 -19.98 14.84
N ASP A 82 10.05 -18.99 15.54
CA ASP A 82 8.60 -18.81 15.71
C ASP A 82 8.19 -17.47 15.08
N LYS A 83 7.65 -17.55 13.87
CA LYS A 83 7.23 -16.36 13.11
C LYS A 83 6.05 -15.65 13.76
N GLU A 84 5.10 -16.36 14.35
CA GLU A 84 3.90 -15.75 14.94
C GLU A 84 4.27 -14.95 16.19
N LYS A 85 5.05 -15.53 17.10
CA LYS A 85 5.58 -14.80 18.25
C LYS A 85 6.42 -13.62 17.80
N LYS A 86 7.29 -13.81 16.80
CA LYS A 86 8.14 -12.71 16.32
C LYS A 86 7.32 -11.60 15.69
N PHE A 87 6.26 -11.92 14.98
CA PHE A 87 5.36 -10.96 14.36
C PHE A 87 4.73 -10.04 15.40
N VAL A 88 4.23 -10.59 16.51
CA VAL A 88 3.70 -9.81 17.64
C VAL A 88 4.76 -8.83 18.18
N GLU A 89 6.03 -9.24 18.28
CA GLU A 89 7.12 -8.37 18.71
C GLU A 89 7.43 -7.24 17.72
N ILE A 90 7.38 -7.50 16.40
CA ILE A 90 7.72 -6.51 15.39
C ILE A 90 6.56 -5.58 15.03
N LEU A 91 5.31 -5.99 15.26
CA LEU A 91 4.11 -5.27 14.86
C LEU A 91 4.06 -3.82 15.39
N PRO A 92 4.41 -3.51 16.66
CA PRO A 92 4.50 -2.13 17.12
C PRO A 92 5.52 -1.29 16.33
N TYR A 93 6.65 -1.87 15.96
CA TYR A 93 7.68 -1.18 15.17
C TYR A 93 7.27 -0.99 13.72
N LEU A 94 6.47 -1.91 13.17
CA LEU A 94 5.83 -1.73 11.86
C LEU A 94 4.82 -0.57 11.94
N LYS A 95 3.94 -0.56 12.94
CA LYS A 95 2.95 0.52 13.18
C LYS A 95 3.60 1.88 13.42
N MET A 96 4.81 1.93 13.98
CA MET A 96 5.60 3.16 14.13
C MET A 96 5.96 3.83 12.79
N LEU A 97 5.88 3.13 11.65
CA LEU A 97 6.09 3.76 10.34
C LEU A 97 4.99 4.78 9.99
N ILE A 98 3.78 4.63 10.53
CA ILE A 98 2.67 5.56 10.30
C ILE A 98 3.01 6.99 10.77
N PRO A 99 3.34 7.24 12.05
CA PRO A 99 3.72 8.59 12.49
C PRO A 99 5.01 9.09 11.81
N LYS A 100 5.92 8.19 11.40
CA LYS A 100 7.10 8.60 10.63
C LYS A 100 6.73 9.19 9.28
N VAL A 101 5.82 8.56 8.52
CA VAL A 101 5.45 9.08 7.18
C VAL A 101 4.73 10.42 7.29
N VAL A 102 3.89 10.59 8.32
CA VAL A 102 3.25 11.87 8.67
C VAL A 102 4.29 12.96 8.94
N TYR A 103 5.32 12.65 9.75
CA TYR A 103 6.40 13.60 10.03
C TYR A 103 7.17 13.98 8.76
N PHE A 104 7.52 13.01 7.91
CA PHE A 104 8.24 13.29 6.67
C PHE A 104 7.43 14.16 5.70
N LYS A 105 6.12 13.95 5.56
CA LYS A 105 5.25 14.79 4.73
C LYS A 105 5.20 16.24 5.20
N ASN A 106 5.18 16.48 6.51
CA ASN A 106 5.06 17.82 7.10
C ASN A 106 6.40 18.56 7.24
N ARG A 107 7.53 17.90 6.94
CA ARG A 107 8.86 18.50 7.09
C ARG A 107 9.15 19.46 5.93
N LYS A 108 9.58 20.68 6.24
CA LYS A 108 10.06 21.65 5.23
C LYS A 108 11.13 20.99 4.33
N ASN A 109 10.96 21.15 3.02
CA ASN A 109 11.84 20.62 1.95
C ASN A 109 11.81 19.09 1.73
N VAL A 110 10.90 18.36 2.38
CA VAL A 110 10.67 16.94 2.07
C VAL A 110 9.36 16.82 1.30
N ASN A 111 9.46 16.35 0.06
CA ASN A 111 8.30 16.15 -0.80
C ASN A 111 7.96 14.67 -0.83
N VAL A 112 7.04 14.26 0.04
CA VAL A 112 6.38 12.96 -0.01
C VAL A 112 4.94 13.21 -0.42
N ASP A 113 4.44 12.43 -1.38
CA ASP A 113 3.07 12.57 -1.84
C ASP A 113 2.06 12.04 -0.80
N GLU A 114 0.90 12.67 -0.72
CA GLU A 114 -0.19 12.24 0.16
C GLU A 114 -0.66 10.81 -0.16
N SER A 115 -0.62 10.41 -1.44
CA SER A 115 -0.93 9.04 -1.83
C SER A 115 0.06 8.02 -1.25
N PHE A 116 1.34 8.39 -1.05
CA PHE A 116 2.30 7.53 -0.38
C PHE A 116 2.02 7.42 1.12
N GLU A 117 1.66 8.53 1.79
CA GLU A 117 1.24 8.48 3.19
C GLU A 117 0.04 7.55 3.37
N SER A 118 -1.00 7.73 2.54
CA SER A 118 -2.20 6.90 2.56
C SER A 118 -1.88 5.43 2.28
N PHE A 119 -1.00 5.12 1.32
CA PHE A 119 -0.55 3.75 1.07
C PHE A 119 0.10 3.12 2.30
N ILE A 120 1.04 3.82 2.96
CA ILE A 120 1.69 3.32 4.18
C ILE A 120 0.66 3.12 5.30
N LYS A 121 -0.18 4.13 5.53
CA LYS A 121 -1.19 4.12 6.58
C LYS A 121 -2.18 2.97 6.39
N MET A 122 -2.80 2.88 5.21
CA MET A 122 -3.89 1.94 4.98
C MET A 122 -3.45 0.49 5.04
N ASN A 123 -2.25 0.19 4.57
CA ASN A 123 -1.71 -1.15 4.67
C ASN A 123 -1.28 -1.47 6.10
N ILE A 124 -0.46 -0.63 6.75
CA ILE A 124 0.11 -0.94 8.07
C ILE A 124 -0.94 -0.94 9.19
N GLU A 125 -1.95 -0.06 9.15
CA GLU A 125 -3.01 -0.05 10.16
C GLU A 125 -3.82 -1.35 10.18
N ASN A 126 -3.99 -1.98 9.01
CA ASN A 126 -4.84 -3.14 8.81
C ASN A 126 -4.09 -4.48 8.80
N ILE A 127 -2.75 -4.47 8.96
CA ILE A 127 -1.96 -5.69 9.11
C ILE A 127 -2.18 -6.27 10.52
N THR A 128 -2.67 -7.51 10.56
CA THR A 128 -3.00 -8.27 11.77
C THR A 128 -2.41 -9.67 11.79
N LYS A 129 -1.94 -10.19 10.64
CA LYS A 129 -1.38 -11.53 10.51
C LYS A 129 -0.01 -11.51 9.84
N VAL A 130 0.80 -12.55 10.10
CA VAL A 130 2.08 -12.79 9.42
C VAL A 130 1.92 -12.70 7.91
N LYS A 131 0.96 -13.44 7.34
CA LYS A 131 0.75 -13.53 5.89
C LYS A 131 0.50 -12.16 5.24
N GLU A 132 -0.32 -11.32 5.88
CA GLU A 132 -0.63 -9.97 5.42
C GLU A 132 0.63 -9.08 5.38
N PHE A 133 1.50 -9.22 6.39
CA PHE A 133 2.77 -8.51 6.42
C PHE A 133 3.75 -9.00 5.34
N GLU A 134 3.84 -10.31 5.10
CA GLU A 134 4.69 -10.84 4.03
C GLU A 134 4.26 -10.28 2.67
N VAL A 135 2.96 -10.36 2.37
CA VAL A 135 2.41 -9.88 1.09
C VAL A 135 2.53 -8.35 0.95
N PHE A 136 2.44 -7.60 2.05
CA PHE A 136 2.74 -6.17 2.03
C PHE A 136 4.20 -5.88 1.69
N CYS A 137 5.16 -6.68 2.20
CA CYS A 137 6.58 -6.52 1.84
C CYS A 137 6.77 -6.71 0.33
N ASP A 138 6.18 -7.77 -0.23
CA ASP A 138 6.25 -8.09 -1.66
C ASP A 138 5.57 -7.00 -2.52
N LEU A 139 4.40 -6.51 -2.08
CA LEU A 139 3.69 -5.42 -2.76
C LEU A 139 4.52 -4.14 -2.75
N PHE A 140 5.12 -3.80 -1.60
CA PHE A 140 5.93 -2.59 -1.49
C PHE A 140 7.21 -2.69 -2.33
N GLU A 141 7.81 -3.87 -2.45
CA GLU A 141 8.90 -4.13 -3.39
C GLU A 141 8.48 -3.88 -4.84
N ALA A 142 7.33 -4.42 -5.26
CA ALA A 142 6.80 -4.21 -6.60
C ALA A 142 6.51 -2.72 -6.88
N VAL A 143 5.91 -2.01 -5.92
CA VAL A 143 5.69 -0.56 -5.99
C VAL A 143 7.02 0.18 -6.17
N LEU A 144 8.03 -0.12 -5.35
CA LEU A 144 9.36 0.47 -5.47
C LEU A 144 9.99 0.15 -6.82
N ALA A 145 9.82 -1.05 -7.36
CA ALA A 145 10.32 -1.41 -8.69
C ALA A 145 9.68 -0.54 -9.79
N TYR A 146 8.37 -0.31 -9.73
CA TYR A 146 7.66 0.56 -10.67
C TYR A 146 8.08 2.03 -10.56
N THR A 147 8.55 2.51 -9.40
CA THR A 147 9.05 3.89 -9.28
C THR A 147 10.21 4.19 -10.25
N LYS A 148 10.98 3.18 -10.67
CA LYS A 148 12.08 3.34 -11.65
C LYS A 148 11.62 3.88 -13.01
N LYS A 149 10.35 3.71 -13.37
CA LYS A 149 9.76 4.28 -14.60
C LYS A 149 9.71 5.82 -14.54
N TYR A 150 9.75 6.39 -13.35
CA TYR A 150 9.63 7.82 -13.11
C TYR A 150 11.03 8.40 -12.87
N LYS A 151 11.38 9.46 -13.61
CA LYS A 151 12.68 10.13 -13.43
C LYS A 151 12.73 10.82 -12.07
N GLU A 152 13.79 10.57 -11.31
CA GLU A 152 14.17 11.43 -10.18
C GLU A 152 14.49 12.83 -10.71
N GLN A 153 14.07 13.88 -9.97
CA GLN A 153 14.50 15.25 -10.24
C GLN A 153 15.95 15.44 -9.81
#